data_AF-A0A1R4G0Z2-F1
#
_entry.id   AF-A0A1R4G0Z2-F1
#
_cell.length_a   1.000
_cell.length_b   1.000
_cell.length_c   1.000
_cell.angle_alpha   90.00
_cell.angle_beta   90.00
_cell.angle_gamma   90.00
#
_symmetry.space_group_name_H-M   'P 1'
#
loop_
_entity.id
_entity.type
_entity.pdbx_description
1 polymer ?
#
loop_
_entity_poly.entity_id
_entity_poly.type
_entity_poly.pdbx_seq_one_letter_code
_entity_poly.pdbx_strand_id
1 'polypeptide(L)'
;MVAHLTVARVAEGLGVAWDTANNAVLAEGKRLLFNDPTRFEGVKVIGVDEHVWRHTRRGDKYVTVIIDLTPVRDGAGPARLLDMVEGRSKAAFKTWLADRDDAFRDAVEVVAMDGFTGFKTAAAEEIPDAVTVMDPFHVVRLAGDALDRCRRRVQLAIHGHRGFRDDPLYKSRRTLHTGSDLLTDKQSDRLRALFVDDAHVEVEATWGVYQRMIAAYRHEDRQRGRELMEKLITVLTELTTLGRTLKKRAADVLAYFERPGTSNGPTEALNGRLEHLRGSALGFRNLTNYIARSLLETGGFRPQLLHP
;
A
#
# COMPACT_ATOMS: atom_id res chain seq x y z
N MET A 1 -18.00 15.19 13.57
CA MET A 1 -16.59 15.59 13.31
C MET A 1 -15.74 14.80 14.29
N VAL A 2 -14.90 13.87 13.85
CA VAL A 2 -13.92 13.23 14.74
C VAL A 2 -12.77 14.24 14.87
N ALA A 3 -12.55 14.77 16.07
CA ALA A 3 -11.48 15.73 16.31
C ALA A 3 -10.18 14.98 16.58
N HIS A 4 -9.18 15.17 15.71
CA HIS A 4 -7.84 14.57 15.82
C HIS A 4 -7.00 15.29 16.89
N LEU A 5 -7.38 15.13 18.16
CA LEU A 5 -6.72 15.81 19.29
C LEU A 5 -5.67 14.94 19.94
N THR A 6 -4.55 15.56 20.31
CA THR A 6 -3.54 14.89 21.15
C THR A 6 -4.11 14.64 22.55
N VAL A 7 -3.59 13.63 23.25
CA VAL A 7 -4.00 13.33 24.63
C VAL A 7 -3.82 14.52 25.55
N ALA A 8 -2.77 15.32 25.33
CA ALA A 8 -2.53 16.53 26.08
C ALA A 8 -3.66 17.56 25.88
N ARG A 9 -4.15 17.73 24.64
CA ARG A 9 -5.29 18.62 24.35
C ARG A 9 -6.60 18.09 24.91
N VAL A 10 -6.81 16.77 24.89
CA VAL A 10 -7.97 16.14 25.52
C VAL A 10 -7.93 16.34 27.05
N ALA A 11 -6.79 16.11 27.67
CA ALA A 11 -6.59 16.30 29.11
C ALA A 11 -6.81 17.76 29.53
N GLU A 12 -6.24 18.71 28.79
CA GLU A 12 -6.44 20.15 28.98
C GLU A 12 -7.91 20.55 28.83
N GLY A 13 -8.56 20.12 27.74
CA GLY A 13 -9.96 20.45 27.47
C GLY A 13 -10.94 19.85 28.49
N LEU A 14 -10.61 18.69 29.08
CA LEU A 14 -11.42 18.04 30.11
C LEU A 14 -11.01 18.42 31.54
N GLY A 15 -9.93 19.19 31.73
CA GLY A 15 -9.42 19.55 33.05
C GLY A 15 -8.92 18.36 33.88
N VAL A 16 -8.42 17.30 33.24
CA VAL A 16 -7.94 16.08 33.90
C VAL A 16 -6.43 15.89 33.71
N ALA A 17 -5.82 15.06 34.55
CA ALA A 17 -4.43 14.65 34.35
C ALA A 17 -4.27 13.86 33.03
N TRP A 18 -3.09 13.98 32.42
CA TRP A 18 -2.77 13.29 31.17
C TRP A 18 -2.98 11.78 31.26
N ASP A 19 -2.53 11.16 32.36
CA ASP A 19 -2.67 9.72 32.58
C ASP A 19 -4.14 9.30 32.68
N THR A 20 -4.99 10.12 33.29
CA THR A 20 -6.44 9.86 33.38
C THR A 20 -7.07 9.84 31.99
N ALA A 21 -6.80 10.86 31.18
CA ALA A 21 -7.28 10.91 29.79
C ALA A 21 -6.74 9.74 28.96
N ASN A 22 -5.45 9.42 29.12
CA ASN A 22 -4.83 8.32 28.38
C ASN A 22 -5.41 6.95 28.76
N ASN A 23 -5.60 6.70 30.05
CA ASN A 23 -6.16 5.44 30.55
C ASN A 23 -7.59 5.23 30.06
N ALA A 24 -8.43 6.29 30.07
CA ALA A 24 -9.77 6.23 29.52
C ALA A 24 -9.75 5.88 28.02
N VAL A 25 -8.90 6.55 27.24
CA VAL A 25 -8.78 6.27 25.81
C VAL A 25 -8.28 4.84 25.53
N LEU A 26 -7.28 4.36 26.29
CA LEU A 26 -6.78 2.99 26.13
C LEU A 26 -7.81 1.94 26.55
N ALA A 27 -8.58 2.21 27.61
CA ALA A 27 -9.67 1.33 28.02
C ALA A 27 -10.75 1.21 26.93
N GLU A 28 -11.13 2.34 26.33
CA GLU A 28 -12.10 2.35 25.24
C GLU A 28 -11.54 1.69 23.97
N GLY A 29 -10.28 1.96 23.63
CA GLY A 29 -9.59 1.28 22.54
C GLY A 29 -9.56 -0.24 22.74
N LYS A 30 -9.27 -0.72 23.95
CA LYS A 30 -9.32 -2.16 24.29
C LYS A 30 -10.73 -2.72 24.19
N ARG A 31 -11.75 -2.00 24.65
CA ARG A 31 -13.15 -2.42 24.56
C ARG A 31 -13.56 -2.63 23.10
N LEU A 32 -13.25 -1.68 22.23
CA LEU A 32 -13.53 -1.77 20.78
C LEU A 32 -12.67 -2.83 20.07
N LEU A 33 -11.46 -3.07 20.58
CA LEU A 33 -10.53 -4.05 20.03
C LEU A 33 -10.88 -5.50 20.32
N PHE A 34 -11.26 -5.80 21.56
CA PHE A 34 -11.39 -7.16 22.07
C PHE A 34 -12.84 -7.60 22.32
N ASN A 35 -13.79 -6.66 22.50
CA ASN A 35 -15.14 -6.99 22.95
C ASN A 35 -16.25 -6.69 21.93
N ASP A 36 -15.91 -6.28 20.70
CA ASP A 36 -16.90 -6.13 19.64
C ASP A 36 -16.84 -7.33 18.66
N PRO A 37 -17.69 -8.36 18.86
CA PRO A 37 -17.73 -9.52 17.97
C PRO A 37 -18.19 -9.16 16.55
N THR A 38 -18.87 -8.03 16.37
CA THR A 38 -19.42 -7.61 15.07
C THR A 38 -18.39 -6.93 14.17
N ARG A 39 -17.18 -6.65 14.70
CA ARG A 39 -16.13 -5.91 13.99
C ARG A 39 -15.74 -6.54 12.65
N PHE A 40 -15.79 -7.87 12.58
CA PHE A 40 -15.44 -8.65 11.39
C PHE A 40 -16.65 -9.01 10.53
N GLU A 41 -17.86 -8.71 10.97
CA GLU A 41 -19.07 -8.99 10.20
C GLU A 41 -19.08 -8.24 8.88
N GLY A 42 -19.49 -8.93 7.83
CA GLY A 42 -19.61 -8.38 6.47
C GLY A 42 -18.28 -8.11 5.76
N VAL A 43 -17.13 -8.42 6.36
CA VAL A 43 -15.83 -8.27 5.70
C VAL A 43 -15.70 -9.30 4.58
N LYS A 44 -15.51 -8.81 3.36
CA LYS A 44 -15.35 -9.62 2.14
C LYS A 44 -14.06 -9.32 1.38
N VAL A 45 -13.49 -8.13 1.57
CA VAL A 45 -12.23 -7.71 0.94
C VAL A 45 -11.28 -7.23 2.01
N ILE A 46 -10.11 -7.88 2.10
CA ILE A 46 -9.07 -7.53 3.04
C ILE A 46 -7.88 -6.91 2.28
N GLY A 47 -7.39 -5.78 2.77
CA GLY A 47 -6.09 -5.21 2.42
C GLY A 47 -5.05 -5.62 3.46
N VAL A 48 -3.87 -6.02 3.02
CA VAL A 48 -2.71 -6.30 3.89
C VAL A 48 -1.47 -5.56 3.40
N ASP A 49 -0.75 -4.92 4.31
CA ASP A 49 0.47 -4.16 4.00
C ASP A 49 1.44 -4.10 5.18
N GLU A 50 2.68 -3.68 4.94
CA GLU A 50 3.66 -3.37 5.98
C GLU A 50 3.64 -1.88 6.37
N HIS A 51 3.68 -1.61 7.68
CA HIS A 51 3.81 -0.25 8.20
C HIS A 51 4.95 -0.15 9.20
N VAL A 52 5.72 0.95 9.12
CA VAL A 52 6.81 1.22 10.07
C VAL A 52 6.25 1.98 11.27
N TRP A 53 6.00 1.30 12.38
CA TRP A 53 5.45 1.94 13.57
C TRP A 53 6.51 2.68 14.41
N ARG A 54 7.78 2.28 14.30
CA ARG A 54 8.87 2.84 15.11
C ARG A 54 10.20 2.92 14.36
N HIS A 55 10.83 4.10 14.34
CA HIS A 55 12.14 4.29 13.72
C HIS A 55 13.27 4.08 14.74
N THR A 56 13.64 2.82 15.03
CA THR A 56 14.79 2.48 15.87
C THR A 56 15.88 1.70 15.13
N ARG A 57 17.12 1.83 15.62
CA ARG A 57 18.28 1.07 15.12
C ARG A 57 18.24 -0.42 15.50
N ARG A 58 17.42 -0.81 16.48
CA ARG A 58 17.30 -2.19 17.01
C ARG A 58 15.82 -2.52 17.23
N GLY A 59 15.49 -3.82 17.14
CA GLY A 59 14.15 -4.38 17.33
C GLY A 59 13.28 -4.36 16.06
N ASP A 60 12.14 -5.05 16.14
CA ASP A 60 11.15 -5.05 15.06
C ASP A 60 10.46 -3.69 14.98
N LYS A 61 10.54 -3.10 13.79
CA LYS A 61 10.01 -1.77 13.48
C LYS A 61 8.74 -1.80 12.66
N TYR A 62 8.35 -2.99 12.19
CA TYR A 62 7.25 -3.18 11.28
C TYR A 62 6.06 -3.81 12.00
N VAL A 63 4.88 -3.47 11.52
CA VAL A 63 3.62 -4.10 11.83
C VAL A 63 2.94 -4.47 10.52
N THR A 64 2.22 -5.58 10.52
CA THR A 64 1.33 -5.98 9.44
C THR A 64 -0.01 -5.31 9.67
N VAL A 65 -0.42 -4.46 8.75
CA VAL A 65 -1.68 -3.71 8.80
C VAL A 65 -2.74 -4.53 8.09
N ILE A 66 -3.87 -4.81 8.75
CA ILE A 66 -5.00 -5.51 8.14
C ILE A 66 -6.18 -4.55 8.04
N ILE A 67 -6.74 -4.41 6.85
CA ILE A 67 -7.69 -3.36 6.50
C ILE A 67 -8.91 -3.99 5.83
N ASP A 68 -10.09 -3.52 6.19
CA ASP A 68 -11.32 -3.86 5.47
C ASP A 68 -11.51 -2.85 4.33
N LEU A 69 -11.48 -3.39 3.11
CA LEU A 69 -11.70 -2.66 1.88
C LEU A 69 -13.13 -2.83 1.36
N THR A 70 -13.96 -3.63 2.02
CA THR A 70 -15.35 -3.90 1.64
C THR A 70 -16.17 -2.62 1.49
N PRO A 71 -16.11 -1.63 2.41
CA PRO A 71 -16.85 -0.38 2.24
C PRO A 71 -16.43 0.40 0.98
N VAL A 72 -15.17 0.31 0.58
CA VAL A 72 -14.65 0.98 -0.63
C VAL A 72 -15.13 0.25 -1.88
N ARG A 73 -15.05 -1.08 -1.89
CA ARG A 73 -15.56 -1.90 -3.00
C ARG A 73 -17.06 -1.65 -3.21
N ASP A 74 -17.83 -1.63 -2.14
CA ASP A 74 -19.29 -1.54 -2.18
C ASP A 74 -19.79 -0.09 -2.30
N GLY A 75 -18.89 0.90 -2.29
CA GLY A 75 -19.25 2.33 -2.33
C GLY A 75 -19.97 2.83 -1.06
N ALA A 76 -19.94 2.06 0.02
CA ALA A 76 -20.62 2.36 1.29
C ALA A 76 -19.81 3.31 2.19
N GLY A 77 -18.50 3.45 1.97
CA GLY A 77 -17.67 4.33 2.79
C GLY A 77 -16.17 4.15 2.61
N PRO A 78 -15.36 4.80 3.47
CA PRO A 78 -13.91 4.65 3.46
C PRO A 78 -13.49 3.27 4.00
N ALA A 79 -12.28 2.84 3.64
CA ALA A 79 -11.64 1.68 4.24
C ALA A 79 -11.46 1.87 5.75
N ARG A 80 -11.50 0.76 6.50
CA ARG A 80 -11.33 0.76 7.96
C ARG A 80 -10.20 -0.18 8.38
N LEU A 81 -9.43 0.24 9.38
CA LEU A 81 -8.37 -0.58 9.96
C LEU A 81 -8.97 -1.73 10.81
N LEU A 82 -8.79 -2.97 10.38
CA LEU A 82 -9.25 -4.17 11.09
C LEU A 82 -8.28 -4.66 12.14
N ASP A 83 -6.97 -4.54 11.94
CA ASP A 83 -6.00 -4.89 12.97
C ASP A 83 -4.58 -4.44 12.62
N MET A 84 -3.69 -4.56 13.60
CA MET A 84 -2.25 -4.35 13.45
C MET A 84 -1.49 -5.41 14.25
N VAL A 85 -0.75 -6.27 13.56
CA VAL A 85 0.01 -7.36 14.17
C VAL A 85 1.50 -7.05 14.14
N GLU A 86 2.21 -7.36 15.23
CA GLU A 86 3.65 -7.13 15.30
C GLU A 86 4.42 -7.94 14.24
N GLY A 87 5.39 -7.28 13.60
CA GLY A 87 6.27 -7.89 12.62
C GLY A 87 5.73 -7.83 11.19
N ARG A 88 6.58 -8.30 10.27
CA ARG A 88 6.31 -8.40 8.84
C ARG A 88 6.68 -9.79 8.33
N SER A 89 5.85 -10.77 8.66
CA SER A 89 6.15 -12.17 8.36
C SER A 89 4.92 -12.90 7.87
N LYS A 90 5.16 -13.97 7.10
CA LYS A 90 4.12 -14.96 6.81
C LYS A 90 3.42 -15.40 8.09
N ALA A 91 4.19 -15.67 9.15
CA ALA A 91 3.66 -16.14 10.43
C ALA A 91 2.68 -15.13 11.06
N ALA A 92 3.00 -13.83 11.05
CA ALA A 92 2.13 -12.80 11.61
C ALA A 92 0.74 -12.79 10.95
N PHE A 93 0.70 -12.77 9.61
CA PHE A 93 -0.57 -12.76 8.89
C PHE A 93 -1.29 -14.11 8.96
N LYS A 94 -0.54 -15.21 8.89
CA LYS A 94 -1.09 -16.57 9.00
C LYS A 94 -1.76 -16.80 10.35
N THR A 95 -1.07 -16.52 11.45
CA THR A 95 -1.64 -16.66 12.81
C THR A 95 -2.86 -15.77 12.97
N TRP A 96 -2.82 -14.53 12.46
CA TRP A 96 -3.98 -13.65 12.52
C TRP A 96 -5.22 -14.21 11.79
N LEU A 97 -5.04 -14.82 10.61
CA LEU A 97 -6.11 -15.51 9.88
C LEU A 97 -6.57 -16.79 10.60
N ALA A 98 -5.62 -17.55 11.15
CA ALA A 98 -5.91 -18.79 11.90
C ALA A 98 -6.75 -18.53 13.16
N ASP A 99 -6.56 -17.38 13.79
CA ASP A 99 -7.30 -16.92 14.97
C ASP A 99 -8.72 -16.38 14.65
N ARG A 100 -9.15 -16.42 13.38
CA ARG A 100 -10.53 -16.10 12.97
C ARG A 100 -11.36 -17.38 12.89
N ASP A 101 -12.67 -17.21 13.04
CA ASP A 101 -13.61 -18.32 12.86
C ASP A 101 -13.74 -18.70 11.38
N ASP A 102 -14.27 -19.89 11.12
CA ASP A 102 -14.46 -20.40 9.77
C ASP A 102 -15.42 -19.50 8.98
N ALA A 103 -16.47 -18.98 9.63
CA ALA A 103 -17.43 -18.08 9.00
C ALA A 103 -16.78 -16.83 8.40
N PHE A 104 -15.85 -16.20 9.12
CA PHE A 104 -15.08 -15.08 8.59
C PHE A 104 -14.19 -15.52 7.44
N ARG A 105 -13.41 -16.60 7.62
CA ARG A 105 -12.46 -17.07 6.60
C ARG A 105 -13.15 -17.40 5.28
N ASP A 106 -14.29 -18.08 5.35
CA ASP A 106 -15.10 -18.46 4.19
C ASP A 106 -15.79 -17.26 3.52
N ALA A 107 -16.03 -16.19 4.28
CA ALA A 107 -16.63 -14.96 3.75
C ALA A 107 -15.63 -14.05 3.01
N VAL A 108 -14.32 -14.23 3.20
CA VAL A 108 -13.30 -13.42 2.51
C VAL A 108 -13.20 -13.84 1.06
N GLU A 109 -13.63 -12.95 0.16
CA GLU A 109 -13.63 -13.18 -1.29
C GLU A 109 -12.32 -12.72 -1.94
N VAL A 110 -11.68 -11.67 -1.41
CA VAL A 110 -10.51 -11.03 -2.02
C VAL A 110 -9.50 -10.57 -0.96
N VAL A 111 -8.20 -10.80 -1.23
CA VAL A 111 -7.09 -10.26 -0.45
C VAL A 111 -6.20 -9.38 -1.33
N ALA A 112 -6.32 -8.06 -1.15
CA ALA A 112 -5.41 -7.08 -1.75
C ALA A 112 -4.12 -7.01 -0.94
N MET A 113 -2.97 -7.19 -1.58
CA MET A 113 -1.67 -7.27 -0.91
C MET A 113 -0.57 -6.56 -1.69
N ASP A 114 0.50 -6.23 -0.97
CA ASP A 114 1.75 -5.83 -1.58
C ASP A 114 2.45 -7.01 -2.30
N GLY A 115 3.66 -6.75 -2.82
CA GLY A 115 4.47 -7.77 -3.49
C GLY A 115 5.07 -8.83 -2.56
N PHE A 116 4.86 -8.76 -1.23
CA PHE A 116 5.49 -9.65 -0.28
C PHE A 116 4.97 -11.08 -0.45
N THR A 117 5.89 -12.03 -0.68
CA THR A 117 5.52 -13.44 -0.92
C THR A 117 4.91 -14.07 0.33
N GLY A 118 5.28 -13.61 1.53
CA GLY A 118 4.76 -14.16 2.78
C GLY A 118 3.24 -13.99 2.94
N PHE A 119 2.68 -12.85 2.52
CA PHE A 119 1.23 -12.65 2.58
C PHE A 119 0.48 -13.55 1.61
N LYS A 120 1.00 -13.72 0.38
CA LYS A 120 0.41 -14.65 -0.59
C LYS A 120 0.35 -16.08 -0.04
N THR A 121 1.44 -16.55 0.55
CA THR A 121 1.49 -17.91 1.11
C THR A 121 0.58 -18.08 2.31
N ALA A 122 0.48 -17.07 3.19
CA ALA A 122 -0.47 -17.12 4.30
C ALA A 122 -1.93 -17.15 3.82
N ALA A 123 -2.29 -16.30 2.85
CA ALA A 123 -3.64 -16.29 2.26
C ALA A 123 -3.97 -17.64 1.60
N ALA A 124 -3.07 -18.18 0.79
CA ALA A 124 -3.28 -19.46 0.12
C ALA A 124 -3.39 -20.67 1.09
N GLU A 125 -2.85 -20.57 2.30
CA GLU A 125 -2.93 -21.63 3.32
C GLU A 125 -4.19 -21.52 4.18
N GLU A 126 -4.62 -20.31 4.55
CA GLU A 126 -5.71 -20.10 5.52
C GLU A 126 -7.06 -19.74 4.87
N ILE A 127 -7.04 -19.11 3.68
CA ILE A 127 -8.24 -18.69 2.93
C ILE A 127 -8.05 -19.02 1.44
N PRO A 128 -7.96 -20.31 1.08
CA PRO A 128 -7.57 -20.76 -0.26
C PRO A 128 -8.55 -20.34 -1.37
N ASP A 129 -9.83 -20.12 -1.04
CA ASP A 129 -10.86 -19.71 -2.00
C ASP A 129 -10.84 -18.21 -2.30
N ALA A 130 -10.12 -17.41 -1.49
CA ALA A 130 -10.00 -15.97 -1.68
C ALA A 130 -9.06 -15.63 -2.85
N VAL A 131 -9.49 -14.72 -3.72
CA VAL A 131 -8.65 -14.24 -4.83
C VAL A 131 -7.60 -13.26 -4.30
N THR A 132 -6.33 -13.56 -4.50
CA THR A 132 -5.24 -12.64 -4.16
C THR A 132 -5.04 -11.60 -5.26
N VAL A 133 -5.09 -10.32 -4.92
CA VAL A 133 -4.87 -9.21 -5.84
C VAL A 133 -3.59 -8.47 -5.46
N MET A 134 -2.68 -8.30 -6.42
CA MET A 134 -1.49 -7.49 -6.21
C MET A 134 -1.81 -6.02 -6.49
N ASP A 135 -1.52 -5.17 -5.53
CA ASP A 135 -1.88 -3.76 -5.62
C ASP A 135 -1.20 -3.03 -6.81
N PRO A 136 -1.97 -2.31 -7.67
CA PRO A 136 -1.41 -1.61 -8.82
C PRO A 136 -0.30 -0.62 -8.49
N PHE A 137 -0.37 0.09 -7.36
CA PHE A 137 0.67 1.03 -6.97
C PHE A 137 1.99 0.30 -6.70
N HIS A 138 1.94 -0.85 -6.04
CA HIS A 138 3.13 -1.69 -5.81
C HIS A 138 3.70 -2.26 -7.11
N VAL A 139 2.84 -2.67 -8.05
CA VAL A 139 3.26 -3.16 -9.37
C VAL A 139 3.94 -2.04 -10.18
N VAL A 140 3.34 -0.85 -10.23
CA VAL A 140 3.92 0.33 -10.90
C VAL A 140 5.22 0.75 -10.23
N ARG A 141 5.30 0.69 -8.89
CA ARG A 141 6.53 0.98 -8.14
C ARG A 141 7.67 0.04 -8.52
N LEU A 142 7.42 -1.26 -8.69
CA LEU A 142 8.44 -2.22 -9.15
C LEU A 142 9.01 -1.83 -10.52
N ALA A 143 8.16 -1.40 -11.44
CA ALA A 143 8.59 -0.90 -12.75
C ALA A 143 9.36 0.42 -12.64
N GLY A 144 8.90 1.35 -11.79
CA GLY A 144 9.59 2.60 -11.50
C GLY A 144 10.99 2.38 -10.90
N ASP A 145 11.13 1.45 -9.96
CA ASP A 145 12.42 1.09 -9.37
C ASP A 145 13.36 0.46 -10.41
N ALA A 146 12.82 -0.33 -11.34
CA ALA A 146 13.59 -0.87 -12.46
C ALA A 146 14.08 0.24 -13.40
N LEU A 147 13.23 1.22 -13.71
CA LEU A 147 13.58 2.41 -14.47
C LEU A 147 14.69 3.21 -13.78
N ASP A 148 14.59 3.44 -12.48
CA ASP A 148 15.62 4.16 -11.73
C ASP A 148 16.95 3.40 -11.65
N ARG A 149 16.92 2.07 -11.54
CA ARG A 149 18.14 1.25 -11.63
C ARG A 149 18.77 1.35 -13.01
N CYS A 150 17.99 1.22 -14.09
CA CYS A 150 18.47 1.33 -15.46
C CYS A 150 19.10 2.70 -15.71
N ARG A 151 18.36 3.78 -15.39
CA ARG A 151 18.81 5.17 -15.50
C ARG A 151 20.12 5.42 -14.75
N ARG A 152 20.23 4.96 -13.49
CA ARG A 152 21.48 5.15 -12.69
C ARG A 152 22.66 4.38 -13.28
N ARG A 153 22.44 3.17 -13.79
CA ARG A 153 23.49 2.36 -14.42
C ARG A 153 24.00 3.01 -15.71
N VAL A 154 23.09 3.40 -16.61
CA VAL A 154 23.45 4.06 -17.88
C VAL A 154 24.16 5.39 -17.60
N GLN A 155 23.66 6.18 -16.65
CA GLN A 155 24.33 7.42 -16.26
C GLN A 155 25.75 7.21 -15.73
N LEU A 156 25.97 6.17 -14.91
CA LEU A 156 27.31 5.81 -14.44
C LEU A 156 28.22 5.37 -15.60
N ALA A 157 27.68 4.64 -16.58
CA ALA A 157 28.45 4.19 -17.74
C ALA A 157 28.87 5.36 -18.65
N ILE A 158 27.98 6.35 -18.85
CA ILE A 158 28.25 7.52 -19.69
C ILE A 158 29.23 8.49 -19.01
N HIS A 159 29.02 8.79 -17.72
CA HIS A 159 29.73 9.88 -17.05
C HIS A 159 30.79 9.44 -16.04
N GLY A 160 30.88 8.14 -15.70
CA GLY A 160 31.81 7.62 -14.70
C GLY A 160 31.47 7.99 -13.25
N HIS A 161 30.35 8.69 -13.00
CA HIS A 161 29.90 9.06 -11.67
C HIS A 161 28.38 8.91 -11.50
N ARG A 162 27.93 8.96 -10.25
CA ARG A 162 26.51 9.00 -9.92
C ARG A 162 25.97 10.42 -10.10
N GLY A 163 24.88 10.59 -10.84
CA GLY A 163 23.80 11.52 -10.50
C GLY A 163 24.13 12.99 -10.17
N PHE A 164 24.57 13.85 -11.10
CA PHE A 164 24.65 15.30 -10.88
C PHE A 164 23.50 16.10 -11.47
N ARG A 165 23.31 17.33 -10.98
CA ARG A 165 22.18 18.22 -11.32
C ARG A 165 22.04 18.45 -12.82
N ASP A 166 23.17 18.56 -13.52
CA ASP A 166 23.22 18.93 -14.93
C ASP A 166 23.24 17.72 -15.88
N ASP A 167 23.42 16.52 -15.35
CA ASP A 167 23.37 15.29 -16.14
C ASP A 167 21.96 15.11 -16.73
N PRO A 168 21.81 14.91 -18.05
CA PRO A 168 20.51 14.86 -18.72
C PRO A 168 19.54 13.85 -18.11
N LEU A 169 20.01 12.63 -17.82
CA LEU A 169 19.21 11.58 -17.18
C LEU A 169 18.80 11.93 -15.74
N TYR A 170 19.65 12.61 -14.97
CA TYR A 170 19.30 13.01 -13.61
C TYR A 170 18.31 14.18 -13.60
N LYS A 171 18.46 15.13 -14.52
CA LYS A 171 17.56 16.27 -14.68
C LYS A 171 16.14 15.83 -15.05
N SER A 172 16.02 14.79 -15.88
CA SER A 172 14.74 14.24 -16.34
C SER A 172 14.13 13.19 -15.40
N ARG A 173 14.78 12.85 -14.28
CA ARG A 173 14.36 11.75 -13.38
C ARG A 173 12.89 11.81 -12.94
N ARG A 174 12.35 13.00 -12.66
CA ARG A 174 10.94 13.15 -12.25
C ARG A 174 10.00 13.02 -13.45
N THR A 175 10.35 13.63 -14.57
CA THR A 175 9.58 13.56 -15.82
C THR A 175 9.46 12.13 -16.34
N LEU A 176 10.50 11.32 -16.16
CA LEU A 176 10.48 9.89 -16.52
C LEU A 176 9.42 9.08 -15.75
N HIS A 177 9.07 9.49 -14.52
CA HIS A 177 8.03 8.86 -13.71
C HIS A 177 6.63 9.48 -13.90
N THR A 178 6.50 10.54 -14.70
CA THR A 178 5.20 11.11 -15.02
C THR A 178 4.56 10.29 -16.14
N GLY A 179 3.26 9.95 -15.98
CA GLY A 179 2.49 9.29 -17.04
C GLY A 179 2.48 10.15 -18.31
N SER A 180 2.63 9.52 -19.48
CA SER A 180 2.79 10.23 -20.75
C SER A 180 1.61 11.13 -21.11
N ASP A 181 0.41 10.74 -20.69
CA ASP A 181 -0.86 11.47 -20.76
C ASP A 181 -0.91 12.73 -19.88
N LEU A 182 -0.02 12.83 -18.87
CA LEU A 182 0.06 13.95 -17.93
C LEU A 182 1.29 14.84 -18.17
N LEU A 183 2.09 14.55 -19.20
CA LEU A 183 3.24 15.37 -19.57
C LEU A 183 2.77 16.65 -20.27
N THR A 184 3.35 17.79 -19.92
CA THR A 184 3.21 19.00 -20.73
C THR A 184 4.00 18.87 -22.03
N ASP A 185 3.63 19.62 -23.07
CA ASP A 185 4.36 19.62 -24.36
C ASP A 185 5.87 19.83 -24.16
N LYS A 186 6.23 20.79 -23.30
CA LYS A 186 7.63 21.08 -22.95
C LYS A 186 8.34 19.89 -22.30
N GLN A 187 7.65 19.12 -21.47
CA GLN A 187 8.22 17.92 -20.85
C GLN A 187 8.37 16.79 -21.86
N SER A 188 7.38 16.61 -22.74
CA SER A 188 7.40 15.65 -23.84
C SER A 188 8.54 15.94 -24.81
N ASP A 189 8.71 17.19 -25.25
CA ASP A 189 9.80 17.60 -26.15
C ASP A 189 11.17 17.38 -25.50
N ARG A 190 11.30 17.64 -24.19
CA ARG A 190 12.53 17.35 -23.46
C ARG A 190 12.85 15.86 -23.44
N LEU A 191 11.86 14.99 -23.25
CA LEU A 191 12.09 13.54 -23.30
C LEU A 191 12.42 13.07 -24.71
N ARG A 192 11.75 13.58 -25.75
CA ARG A 192 12.12 13.27 -27.14
C ARG A 192 13.56 13.66 -27.43
N ALA A 193 13.98 14.87 -27.05
CA ALA A 193 15.36 15.32 -27.21
C ALA A 193 16.36 14.49 -26.39
N LEU A 194 15.97 14.03 -25.19
CA LEU A 194 16.80 13.16 -24.36
C LEU A 194 17.07 11.81 -25.05
N PHE A 195 16.08 11.24 -25.72
CA PHE A 195 16.19 9.92 -26.34
C PHE A 195 16.72 9.93 -27.78
N VAL A 196 17.11 11.10 -28.33
CA VAL A 196 17.87 11.16 -29.59
C VAL A 196 19.25 10.54 -29.46
N ASP A 197 19.83 10.53 -28.26
CA ASP A 197 21.12 9.92 -27.98
C ASP A 197 20.99 8.40 -27.79
N ASP A 198 21.61 7.62 -28.68
CA ASP A 198 21.63 6.16 -28.63
C ASP A 198 22.18 5.60 -27.31
N ALA A 199 23.01 6.36 -26.58
CA ALA A 199 23.47 5.99 -25.25
C ALA A 199 22.32 5.84 -24.23
N HIS A 200 21.14 6.41 -24.51
CA HIS A 200 19.96 6.34 -23.67
C HIS A 200 18.94 5.27 -24.07
N VAL A 201 19.20 4.48 -25.13
CA VAL A 201 18.25 3.49 -25.68
C VAL A 201 17.70 2.52 -24.64
N GLU A 202 18.53 2.06 -23.70
CA GLU A 202 18.10 1.14 -22.64
C GLU A 202 17.15 1.82 -21.64
N VAL A 203 17.36 3.11 -21.38
CA VAL A 203 16.48 3.92 -20.51
C VAL A 203 15.17 4.19 -21.21
N GLU A 204 15.19 4.52 -22.51
CA GLU A 204 13.99 4.70 -23.32
C GLU A 204 13.12 3.44 -23.37
N ALA A 205 13.74 2.28 -23.64
CA ALA A 205 13.03 1.01 -23.66
C ALA A 205 12.38 0.70 -22.29
N THR A 206 13.11 0.93 -21.20
CA THR A 206 12.60 0.71 -19.83
C THR A 206 11.50 1.72 -19.47
N TRP A 207 11.63 2.97 -19.91
CA TRP A 207 10.61 4.00 -19.74
C TRP A 207 9.34 3.63 -20.52
N GLY A 208 9.46 3.15 -21.75
CA GLY A 208 8.33 2.66 -22.54
C GLY A 208 7.58 1.51 -21.87
N VAL A 209 8.29 0.59 -21.20
CA VAL A 209 7.67 -0.47 -20.38
C VAL A 209 6.87 0.13 -19.23
N TYR A 210 7.46 1.07 -18.48
CA TYR A 210 6.80 1.76 -17.38
C TYR A 210 5.53 2.49 -17.84
N GLN A 211 5.60 3.21 -18.95
CA GLN A 211 4.46 3.94 -19.51
C GLN A 211 3.34 3.00 -19.99
N ARG A 212 3.67 1.89 -20.66
CA ARG A 212 2.68 0.86 -21.04
C ARG A 212 1.97 0.25 -19.84
N MET A 213 2.69 0.06 -18.73
CA MET A 213 2.11 -0.44 -17.48
C MET A 213 1.12 0.56 -16.88
N ILE A 214 1.48 1.85 -16.83
CA ILE A 214 0.56 2.92 -16.40
C ILE A 214 -0.67 2.96 -17.29
N ALA A 215 -0.47 2.97 -18.62
CA ALA A 215 -1.55 3.02 -19.59
C ALA A 215 -2.53 1.85 -19.44
N ALA A 216 -2.02 0.63 -19.19
CA ALA A 216 -2.86 -0.54 -18.95
C ALA A 216 -3.76 -0.34 -17.71
N TYR A 217 -3.21 0.14 -16.59
CA TYR A 217 -4.01 0.37 -15.37
C TYR A 217 -4.97 1.56 -15.46
N ARG A 218 -4.65 2.57 -16.27
CA ARG A 218 -5.50 3.75 -16.49
C ARG A 218 -6.53 3.56 -17.61
N HIS A 219 -6.49 2.45 -18.33
CA HIS A 219 -7.39 2.19 -19.43
C HIS A 219 -8.84 2.17 -18.93
N GLU A 220 -9.73 2.90 -19.61
CA GLU A 220 -11.15 3.02 -19.23
C GLU A 220 -11.85 1.65 -19.30
N ASP A 221 -11.62 0.93 -20.40
CA ASP A 221 -12.01 -0.47 -20.54
C ASP A 221 -11.02 -1.39 -19.82
N ARG A 222 -11.51 -2.11 -18.80
CA ARG A 222 -10.71 -3.03 -17.98
C ARG A 222 -10.32 -4.31 -18.69
N GLN A 223 -11.16 -4.84 -19.57
CA GLN A 223 -10.80 -6.00 -20.37
C GLN A 223 -9.63 -5.63 -21.28
N ARG A 224 -9.71 -4.46 -21.90
CA ARG A 224 -8.60 -3.97 -22.74
C ARG A 224 -7.34 -3.67 -21.92
N GLY A 225 -7.47 -3.07 -20.74
CA GLY A 225 -6.36 -2.88 -19.81
C GLY A 225 -5.67 -4.19 -19.42
N ARG A 226 -6.47 -5.25 -19.14
CA ARG A 226 -5.99 -6.61 -18.84
C ARG A 226 -5.19 -7.19 -20.00
N GLU A 227 -5.71 -7.12 -21.23
CA GLU A 227 -5.01 -7.60 -22.43
C GLU A 227 -3.67 -6.87 -22.65
N LEU A 228 -3.65 -5.56 -22.44
CA LEU A 228 -2.42 -4.75 -22.55
C LEU A 228 -1.39 -5.17 -21.49
N MET A 229 -1.83 -5.40 -20.24
CA MET A 229 -0.97 -5.87 -19.15
C MET A 229 -0.45 -7.29 -19.42
N GLU A 230 -1.30 -8.20 -19.85
CA GLU A 230 -0.95 -9.59 -20.17
C GLU A 230 0.09 -9.66 -21.30
N LYS A 231 -0.12 -8.88 -22.37
CA LYS A 231 0.85 -8.73 -23.45
C LYS A 231 2.18 -8.17 -22.94
N LEU A 232 2.14 -7.16 -22.06
CA LEU A 232 3.35 -6.58 -21.47
C LEU A 232 4.14 -7.60 -20.64
N ILE A 233 3.46 -8.37 -19.78
CA ILE A 233 4.09 -9.42 -18.96
C ILE A 233 4.73 -10.50 -19.84
N THR A 234 4.07 -10.87 -20.93
CA THR A 234 4.58 -11.85 -21.89
C THR A 234 5.88 -11.35 -22.55
N VAL A 235 5.90 -10.11 -23.05
CA VAL A 235 7.11 -9.52 -23.66
C VAL A 235 8.25 -9.40 -22.64
N LEU A 236 7.94 -9.05 -21.39
CA LEU A 236 8.94 -8.94 -20.33
C LEU A 236 9.47 -10.28 -19.84
N THR A 237 8.79 -11.39 -20.12
CA THR A 237 9.27 -12.72 -19.71
C THR A 237 10.63 -13.05 -20.30
N GLU A 238 10.91 -12.54 -21.49
CA GLU A 238 12.21 -12.64 -22.17
C GLU A 238 13.27 -11.67 -21.60
N LEU A 239 12.87 -10.75 -20.70
CA LEU A 239 13.69 -9.63 -20.21
C LEU A 239 13.80 -9.60 -18.67
N THR A 240 14.98 -9.95 -18.16
CA THR A 240 15.51 -9.50 -16.85
C THR A 240 14.67 -9.87 -15.60
N THR A 241 15.02 -9.28 -14.43
CA THR A 241 14.42 -9.57 -13.11
C THR A 241 12.97 -9.12 -12.95
N LEU A 242 12.58 -7.97 -13.54
CA LEU A 242 11.21 -7.44 -13.43
C LEU A 242 10.19 -8.39 -14.09
N GLY A 243 10.52 -8.88 -15.28
CA GLY A 243 9.69 -9.85 -16.01
C GLY A 243 9.45 -11.14 -15.22
N ARG A 244 10.50 -11.67 -14.56
CA ARG A 244 10.36 -12.85 -13.69
C ARG A 244 9.38 -12.62 -12.53
N THR A 245 9.45 -11.47 -11.87
CA THR A 245 8.54 -11.13 -10.78
C THR A 245 7.09 -11.03 -11.28
N LEU A 246 6.87 -10.30 -12.37
CA LEU A 246 5.54 -10.14 -12.94
C LEU A 246 4.97 -11.46 -13.46
N LYS A 247 5.77 -12.30 -14.10
CA LYS A 247 5.36 -13.64 -14.55
C LYS A 247 4.93 -14.52 -13.38
N LYS A 248 5.72 -14.55 -12.30
CA LYS A 248 5.41 -15.34 -11.10
C LYS A 248 4.11 -14.89 -10.42
N ARG A 249 3.78 -13.60 -10.53
CA ARG A 249 2.60 -12.98 -9.89
C ARG A 249 1.53 -12.57 -10.92
N ALA A 250 1.57 -13.12 -12.14
CA ALA A 250 0.73 -12.65 -13.25
C ALA A 250 -0.76 -12.76 -12.93
N ALA A 251 -1.18 -13.88 -12.35
CA ALA A 251 -2.57 -14.08 -11.91
C ALA A 251 -3.01 -12.95 -10.94
N ASP A 252 -2.20 -12.65 -9.92
CA ASP A 252 -2.54 -11.64 -8.92
C ASP A 252 -2.57 -10.21 -9.50
N VAL A 253 -1.70 -9.93 -10.48
CA VAL A 253 -1.66 -8.64 -11.20
C VAL A 253 -2.88 -8.49 -12.09
N LEU A 254 -3.27 -9.56 -12.80
CA LEU A 254 -4.40 -9.55 -13.73
C LEU A 254 -5.75 -9.58 -12.99
N ALA A 255 -5.81 -10.19 -11.81
CA ALA A 255 -7.02 -10.25 -10.97
C ALA A 255 -7.58 -8.85 -10.62
N TYR A 256 -6.71 -7.83 -10.54
CA TYR A 256 -7.14 -6.44 -10.35
C TYR A 256 -8.13 -5.96 -11.43
N PHE A 257 -7.97 -6.41 -12.67
CA PHE A 257 -8.83 -5.98 -13.78
C PHE A 257 -10.21 -6.65 -13.75
N GLU A 258 -10.34 -7.80 -13.09
CA GLU A 258 -11.57 -8.58 -12.98
C GLU A 258 -12.37 -8.23 -11.70
N ARG A 259 -11.72 -7.60 -10.73
CA ARG A 259 -12.29 -7.23 -9.41
C ARG A 259 -12.11 -5.73 -9.15
N PRO A 260 -12.94 -4.85 -9.74
CA PRO A 260 -12.82 -3.41 -9.50
C PRO A 260 -13.12 -3.06 -8.03
N GLY A 261 -12.44 -2.03 -7.52
CA GLY A 261 -12.61 -1.57 -6.14
C GLY A 261 -11.81 -2.35 -5.09
N THR A 262 -11.01 -3.34 -5.48
CA THR A 262 -10.20 -4.17 -4.55
C THR A 262 -8.71 -3.86 -4.61
N SER A 263 -8.32 -2.59 -4.84
CA SER A 263 -6.91 -2.18 -4.70
C SER A 263 -6.56 -1.90 -3.25
N ASN A 264 -5.28 -2.01 -2.93
CA ASN A 264 -4.75 -1.61 -1.63
C ASN A 264 -4.50 -0.09 -1.57
N GLY A 265 -4.98 0.69 -2.54
CA GLY A 265 -4.85 2.16 -2.57
C GLY A 265 -5.36 2.87 -1.30
N PRO A 266 -6.52 2.48 -0.73
CA PRO A 266 -6.99 3.02 0.55
C PRO A 266 -6.03 2.74 1.72
N THR A 267 -5.23 1.67 1.65
CA THR A 267 -4.23 1.33 2.66
C THR A 267 -3.13 2.37 2.75
N GLU A 268 -2.70 2.96 1.62
CA GLU A 268 -1.72 4.05 1.66
C GLU A 268 -2.30 5.31 2.33
N ALA A 269 -3.58 5.62 2.07
CA ALA A 269 -4.24 6.73 2.74
C ALA A 269 -4.35 6.48 4.26
N LEU A 270 -4.60 5.24 4.66
CA LEU A 270 -4.59 4.83 6.07
C LEU A 270 -3.18 4.92 6.66
N ASN A 271 -2.16 4.39 6.00
CA ASN A 271 -0.76 4.52 6.39
C ASN A 271 -0.36 5.99 6.60
N GLY A 272 -0.77 6.90 5.70
CA GLY A 272 -0.54 8.34 5.85
C GLY A 272 -1.19 8.93 7.11
N ARG A 273 -2.39 8.46 7.50
CA ARG A 273 -3.03 8.86 8.77
C ARG A 273 -2.27 8.31 9.97
N LEU A 274 -1.79 7.07 9.90
CA LEU A 274 -0.96 6.47 10.95
C LEU A 274 0.37 7.21 11.13
N GLU A 275 0.99 7.65 10.04
CA GLU A 275 2.17 8.51 10.05
C GLU A 275 1.88 9.86 10.73
N HIS A 276 0.75 10.48 10.42
CA HIS A 276 0.32 11.72 11.05
C HIS A 276 0.08 11.56 12.56
N LEU A 277 -0.64 10.50 12.96
CA LEU A 277 -0.88 10.15 14.36
C LEU A 277 0.45 10.00 15.11
N ARG A 278 1.43 9.31 14.51
CA ARG A 278 2.77 9.15 15.07
C ARG A 278 3.51 10.48 15.19
N GLY A 279 3.40 11.34 14.18
CA GLY A 279 3.98 12.69 14.18
C GLY A 279 3.42 13.54 15.33
N SER A 280 2.09 13.56 15.48
CA SER A 280 1.38 14.28 16.55
C SER A 280 1.69 13.75 17.96
N ALA A 281 1.99 12.46 18.09
CA ALA A 281 2.40 11.84 19.34
C ALA A 281 3.92 11.98 19.65
N LEU A 282 4.71 12.55 18.73
CA LEU A 282 6.19 12.55 18.79
C LEU A 282 6.79 11.14 18.93
N GLY A 283 6.12 10.15 18.33
CA GLY A 283 6.49 8.74 18.37
C GLY A 283 5.86 7.95 19.52
N PHE A 284 5.77 6.63 19.32
CA PHE A 284 5.27 5.70 20.33
C PHE A 284 6.41 4.85 20.90
N ARG A 285 6.34 4.57 22.21
CA ARG A 285 7.29 3.68 22.90
C ARG A 285 6.76 2.27 23.11
N ASN A 286 5.44 2.11 23.08
CA ASN A 286 4.73 0.87 23.36
C ASN A 286 3.79 0.55 22.18
N LEU A 287 3.91 -0.67 21.65
CA LEU A 287 3.14 -1.11 20.48
C LEU A 287 1.64 -1.21 20.78
N THR A 288 1.24 -1.77 21.93
CA THR A 288 -0.17 -1.86 22.34
C THR A 288 -0.86 -0.50 22.34
N ASN A 289 -0.17 0.54 22.83
CA ASN A 289 -0.70 1.91 22.82
C ASN A 289 -0.83 2.44 21.39
N TYR A 290 0.13 2.13 20.52
CA TYR A 290 0.08 2.52 19.12
C TYR A 290 -1.08 1.85 18.38
N ILE A 291 -1.26 0.54 18.56
CA ILE A 291 -2.36 -0.24 17.99
C ILE A 291 -3.72 0.33 18.45
N ALA A 292 -3.92 0.51 19.75
CA ALA A 292 -5.16 1.06 20.30
C ALA A 292 -5.49 2.45 19.73
N ARG A 293 -4.49 3.34 19.65
CA ARG A 293 -4.67 4.69 19.08
C ARG A 293 -4.98 4.65 17.59
N SER A 294 -4.27 3.82 16.84
CA SER A 294 -4.47 3.64 15.40
C SER A 294 -5.88 3.15 15.09
N LEU A 295 -6.39 2.24 15.91
CA LEU A 295 -7.69 1.63 15.73
C LEU A 295 -8.83 2.57 16.11
N LEU A 296 -8.68 3.36 17.16
CA LEU A 296 -9.62 4.44 17.46
C LEU A 296 -9.68 5.49 16.35
N GLU A 297 -8.55 5.81 15.74
CA GLU A 297 -8.44 6.83 14.71
C GLU A 297 -9.00 6.37 13.35
N THR A 298 -8.74 5.10 13.00
CA THR A 298 -8.93 4.62 11.62
C THR A 298 -9.72 3.32 11.49
N GLY A 299 -10.12 2.70 12.59
CA GLY A 299 -10.87 1.44 12.61
C GLY A 299 -12.34 1.57 12.22
N GLY A 300 -12.79 2.76 11.81
CA GLY A 300 -14.17 2.99 11.38
C GLY A 300 -15.18 2.97 12.53
N PHE A 301 -14.71 2.89 13.79
CA PHE A 301 -15.55 3.03 14.97
C PHE A 301 -16.11 4.46 15.01
N ARG A 302 -17.29 4.64 14.44
CA ARG A 302 -18.14 5.75 14.84
C ARG A 302 -18.75 5.31 16.17
N PRO A 303 -18.39 5.89 17.33
CA PRO A 303 -19.30 5.79 18.44
C PRO A 303 -20.62 6.35 17.91
N GLN A 304 -21.64 5.49 17.81
CA GLN A 304 -22.99 5.96 18.07
C GLN A 304 -22.84 6.59 19.45
N LEU A 305 -22.68 7.92 19.48
CA LEU A 305 -22.88 8.67 20.71
C LEU A 305 -24.34 8.38 21.04
N LEU A 306 -24.53 7.34 21.85
CA LEU A 306 -25.76 7.04 22.54
C LEU A 306 -26.03 8.24 23.42
N HIS A 307 -26.74 9.21 22.86
CA HIS A 307 -27.56 10.11 23.63
C HIS A 307 -28.99 9.94 23.11
N PRO A 308 -29.95 9.54 23.96
CA PRO A 308 -31.34 9.90 23.74
C PRO A 308 -31.53 11.42 23.74
#